data_AF-A0A366MJT1-F1
#
_entry.id   AF-A0A366MJT1-F1
#
_cell.length_a   1.000
_cell.length_b   1.000
_cell.length_c   1.000
_cell.angle_alpha   90.00
_cell.angle_beta   90.00
_cell.angle_gamma   90.00
#
_symmetry.space_group_name_H-M   'P 1'
#
loop_
_entity.id
_entity.type
_entity.pdbx_description
1 polymer ?
#
loop_
_entity_poly.entity_id
_entity_poly.type
_entity_poly.pdbx_seq_one_letter_code
_entity_poly.pdbx_strand_id
1 'polypeptide(L)'
;MKLKLENNNEEALNILLDKASPLFTEWLKVINEFIDYQEANNHTFFSQIREVATGFSTIMIILLFIAIILATIISYLISRYIVEMISKIQVGLQGFFNFLNRETSSITLLAINTKDEFGQMSNLLNHNILKAQKNIDEDRKLIDETIIVLSEFEQGDLCKRLNLNVNNPSLMELKSVLNKMADNLENNINNVLKILEQYANYNYLNKIDSKGLKEHLLKLADGINILGDSITYILSENKSNGLTLDESSNILLENVDKLNISSNEAASSLEETAAALEEITSNIRNTTQNIAKMSNLSTEVTRSSKLGEELANKTTVAMDEINTQVNLVNEAIGVIDNIAFQTNILSLNAAVEAATAGEAGKGFAVVAQEVRNLAARSAEAAKEIKDIVEKATIKANEGKNIATTMIEGYKGLNDSITQTTNLISDIEMSSKEQLSGIEQINDAV
;
A
#
# COMPACT_ATOMS: atom_id res chain seq x y z
N MET A 1 -32.44 -176.60 68.40
CA MET A 1 -33.53 -176.15 69.31
C MET A 1 -34.34 -177.30 69.93
N LYS A 2 -34.10 -178.59 69.62
CA LYS A 2 -34.79 -179.74 70.27
C LYS A 2 -34.00 -180.39 71.44
N LEU A 3 -32.71 -180.07 71.63
CA LEU A 3 -31.77 -180.79 72.52
C LEU A 3 -31.51 -180.19 73.93
N LYS A 4 -31.94 -178.96 74.26
CA LYS A 4 -31.72 -178.41 75.62
C LYS A 4 -32.79 -178.81 76.64
N LEU A 5 -33.96 -179.25 76.16
CA LEU A 5 -35.07 -179.69 77.02
C LEU A 5 -34.83 -181.08 77.65
N GLU A 6 -33.76 -181.79 77.26
CA GLU A 6 -33.38 -183.12 77.78
C GLU A 6 -32.09 -183.11 78.64
N ASN A 7 -31.59 -181.93 79.03
CA ASN A 7 -30.49 -181.71 79.99
C ASN A 7 -29.13 -182.39 79.67
N ASN A 8 -28.86 -182.68 78.39
CA ASN A 8 -27.60 -183.24 77.88
C ASN A 8 -26.72 -182.13 77.24
N ASN A 9 -25.89 -181.45 78.04
CA ASN A 9 -25.12 -180.26 77.61
C ASN A 9 -23.89 -180.57 76.71
N GLU A 10 -23.34 -181.79 76.72
CA GLU A 10 -22.17 -182.11 75.87
C GLU A 10 -22.54 -182.15 74.38
N GLU A 11 -23.72 -182.67 74.03
CA GLU A 11 -24.14 -182.84 72.64
C GLU A 11 -24.52 -181.50 71.96
N ALA A 12 -25.02 -180.54 72.74
CA ALA A 12 -25.31 -179.19 72.26
C ALA A 12 -24.04 -178.37 71.98
N LEU A 13 -22.98 -178.56 72.77
CA LEU A 13 -21.69 -177.90 72.58
C LEU A 13 -21.00 -178.43 71.31
N ASN A 14 -21.07 -179.73 71.05
CA ASN A 14 -20.51 -180.33 69.83
C ASN A 14 -21.20 -179.84 68.55
N ILE A 15 -22.53 -179.65 68.53
CA ILE A 15 -23.19 -179.10 67.33
C ILE A 15 -22.75 -177.65 67.05
N LEU A 16 -22.51 -176.86 68.10
CA LEU A 16 -22.03 -175.48 67.98
C LEU A 16 -20.57 -175.41 67.53
N LEU A 17 -19.69 -176.26 68.07
CA LEU A 17 -18.27 -176.26 67.73
C LEU A 17 -17.95 -176.98 66.42
N ASP A 18 -18.61 -178.10 66.12
CA ASP A 18 -18.26 -178.97 64.99
C ASP A 18 -19.05 -178.62 63.71
N LYS A 19 -20.32 -178.19 63.83
CA LYS A 19 -21.15 -177.83 62.66
C LYS A 19 -21.30 -176.34 62.42
N ALA A 20 -21.46 -175.51 63.47
CA ALA A 20 -21.73 -174.07 63.28
C ALA A 20 -20.46 -173.22 63.14
N SER A 21 -19.39 -173.53 63.88
CA SER A 21 -18.11 -172.81 63.83
C SER A 21 -17.46 -172.77 62.43
N PRO A 22 -17.30 -173.90 61.70
CA PRO A 22 -16.71 -173.86 60.36
C PRO A 22 -17.58 -173.08 59.35
N LEU A 23 -18.91 -173.23 59.41
CA LEU A 23 -19.84 -172.49 58.55
C LEU A 23 -19.78 -170.97 58.78
N PHE A 24 -19.62 -170.52 60.03
CA PHE A 24 -19.48 -169.08 60.32
C PHE A 24 -18.13 -168.54 59.84
N THR A 25 -17.07 -169.35 59.93
CA THR A 25 -15.73 -168.96 59.46
C THR A 25 -15.68 -168.87 57.93
N GLU A 26 -16.36 -169.78 57.23
CA GLU A 26 -16.49 -169.75 55.78
C GLU A 26 -17.34 -168.56 55.29
N TRP A 27 -18.46 -168.25 55.97
CA TRP A 27 -19.26 -167.06 55.68
C TRP A 27 -18.46 -165.76 55.88
N LEU A 28 -17.67 -165.66 56.97
CA LEU A 28 -16.84 -164.48 57.24
C LEU A 28 -15.75 -164.29 56.17
N LYS A 29 -15.19 -165.39 55.65
CA LYS A 29 -14.20 -165.35 54.58
C LYS A 29 -14.80 -164.86 53.26
N VAL A 30 -15.99 -165.34 52.89
CA VAL A 30 -16.68 -164.90 51.66
C VAL A 30 -17.10 -163.44 51.74
N ILE A 31 -17.56 -162.96 52.91
CA ILE A 31 -17.86 -161.53 53.13
C ILE A 31 -16.58 -160.68 52.98
N ASN A 32 -15.47 -161.09 53.58
CA ASN A 32 -14.20 -160.35 53.47
C ASN A 32 -13.67 -160.35 52.03
N GLU A 33 -13.72 -161.48 51.30
CA GLU A 33 -13.35 -161.51 49.87
C GLU A 33 -14.25 -160.59 49.01
N PHE A 34 -15.54 -160.45 49.35
CA PHE A 34 -16.44 -159.51 48.67
C PHE A 34 -16.13 -158.04 49.00
N ILE A 35 -15.78 -157.74 50.25
CA ILE A 35 -15.32 -156.41 50.66
C ILE A 35 -14.03 -156.04 49.93
N ASP A 36 -13.04 -156.94 49.91
CA ASP A 36 -11.78 -156.73 49.20
C ASP A 36 -11.98 -156.53 47.69
N TYR A 37 -12.90 -157.29 47.06
CA TYR A 37 -13.26 -157.10 45.65
C TYR A 37 -13.92 -155.74 45.39
N GLN A 38 -14.85 -155.30 46.25
CA GLN A 38 -15.50 -153.98 46.13
C GLN A 38 -14.51 -152.83 46.40
N GLU A 39 -13.60 -153.00 47.35
CA GLU A 39 -12.57 -152.01 47.68
C GLU A 39 -11.55 -151.88 46.53
N ALA A 40 -11.12 -153.00 45.94
CA ALA A 40 -10.29 -152.99 44.73
C ALA A 40 -11.00 -152.33 43.54
N ASN A 41 -12.28 -152.66 43.31
CA ASN A 41 -13.05 -152.09 42.20
C ASN A 41 -13.29 -150.58 42.38
N ASN A 42 -13.54 -150.13 43.61
CA ASN A 42 -13.61 -148.71 43.97
C ASN A 42 -12.27 -148.00 43.77
N HIS A 43 -11.13 -148.62 44.13
CA HIS A 43 -9.82 -148.04 43.88
C HIS A 43 -9.54 -147.82 42.38
N THR A 44 -9.93 -148.76 41.51
CA THR A 44 -9.83 -148.58 40.06
C THR A 44 -10.77 -147.49 39.53
N PHE A 45 -12.02 -147.42 40.01
CA PHE A 45 -12.98 -146.40 39.57
C PHE A 45 -12.58 -144.98 40.02
N PHE A 46 -12.07 -144.82 41.25
CA PHE A 46 -11.54 -143.54 41.72
C PHE A 46 -10.26 -143.11 40.99
N SER A 47 -9.42 -144.07 40.54
CA SER A 47 -8.23 -143.73 39.75
C SER A 47 -8.59 -143.14 38.39
N GLN A 48 -9.60 -143.68 37.71
CA GLN A 48 -10.08 -143.17 36.41
C GLN A 48 -10.77 -141.79 36.55
N ILE A 49 -11.55 -141.56 37.62
CA ILE A 49 -12.15 -140.23 37.88
C ILE A 49 -11.06 -139.19 38.15
N ARG A 50 -10.01 -139.56 38.91
CA ARG A 50 -8.92 -138.63 39.25
C ARG A 50 -8.10 -138.24 38.02
N GLU A 51 -7.89 -139.15 37.08
CA GLU A 51 -7.17 -138.88 35.82
C GLU A 51 -7.96 -137.97 34.87
N VAL A 52 -9.28 -138.14 34.75
CA VAL A 52 -10.13 -137.22 33.98
C VAL A 52 -10.20 -135.84 34.64
N ALA A 53 -10.30 -135.77 35.97
CA ALA A 53 -10.35 -134.50 36.70
C ALA A 53 -9.03 -133.70 36.60
N THR A 54 -7.87 -134.34 36.69
CA THR A 54 -6.56 -133.67 36.54
C THR A 54 -6.31 -133.23 35.10
N GLY A 55 -6.73 -134.02 34.10
CA GLY A 55 -6.69 -133.63 32.68
C GLY A 55 -7.54 -132.39 32.37
N PHE A 56 -8.75 -132.29 32.95
CA PHE A 56 -9.60 -131.10 32.77
C PHE A 56 -9.00 -129.85 33.43
N SER A 57 -8.41 -129.99 34.63
CA SER A 57 -7.74 -128.89 35.33
C SER A 57 -6.52 -128.34 34.56
N THR A 58 -5.71 -129.21 33.95
CA THR A 58 -4.55 -128.78 33.16
C THR A 58 -4.96 -128.04 31.88
N ILE A 59 -6.00 -128.49 31.18
CA ILE A 59 -6.54 -127.79 29.99
C ILE A 59 -7.07 -126.40 30.36
N MET A 60 -7.77 -126.27 31.48
CA MET A 60 -8.28 -124.96 31.95
C MET A 60 -7.17 -123.97 32.32
N ILE A 61 -6.07 -124.42 32.96
CA ILE A 61 -4.93 -123.55 33.29
C ILE A 61 -4.23 -123.07 32.01
N ILE A 62 -4.06 -123.94 31.00
CA ILE A 62 -3.45 -123.57 29.71
C ILE A 62 -4.31 -122.53 28.99
N LEU A 63 -5.63 -122.72 28.94
CA LEU A 63 -6.55 -121.74 28.32
C LEU A 63 -6.52 -120.40 29.06
N LEU A 64 -6.41 -120.40 30.39
CA LEU A 64 -6.31 -119.17 31.18
C LEU A 64 -4.99 -118.42 30.89
N PHE A 65 -3.88 -119.15 30.78
CA PHE A 65 -2.58 -118.57 30.42
C PHE A 65 -2.59 -117.97 29.00
N ILE A 66 -3.18 -118.69 28.04
CA ILE A 66 -3.36 -118.21 26.66
C ILE A 66 -4.23 -116.94 26.64
N ALA A 67 -5.32 -116.90 27.42
CA ALA A 67 -6.18 -115.72 27.52
C ALA A 67 -5.44 -114.50 28.11
N ILE A 68 -4.60 -114.69 29.14
CA ILE A 68 -3.79 -113.61 29.72
C ILE A 68 -2.74 -113.10 28.73
N ILE A 69 -2.08 -114.00 27.99
CA ILE A 69 -1.11 -113.64 26.94
C ILE A 69 -1.80 -112.86 25.81
N LEU A 70 -2.97 -113.32 25.35
CA LEU A 70 -3.77 -112.61 24.35
C LEU A 70 -4.22 -111.23 24.85
N ALA A 71 -4.69 -111.13 26.10
CA ALA A 71 -5.11 -109.87 26.69
C ALA A 71 -3.95 -108.86 26.83
N THR A 72 -2.76 -109.33 27.23
CA THR A 72 -1.57 -108.47 27.32
C THR A 72 -1.06 -108.03 25.94
N ILE A 73 -1.06 -108.90 24.94
CA ILE A 73 -0.72 -108.54 23.56
C ILE A 73 -1.73 -107.52 22.99
N ILE A 74 -3.04 -107.76 23.16
CA ILE A 74 -4.09 -106.83 22.71
C ILE A 74 -3.97 -105.48 23.43
N SER A 75 -3.76 -105.49 24.75
CA SER A 75 -3.57 -104.26 25.54
C SER A 75 -2.33 -103.48 25.09
N TYR A 76 -1.22 -104.17 24.83
CA TYR A 76 0.00 -103.54 24.30
C TYR A 76 -0.22 -102.94 22.90
N LEU A 77 -0.92 -103.65 22.00
CA LEU A 77 -1.23 -103.16 20.65
C LEU A 77 -2.14 -101.93 20.69
N ILE A 78 -3.20 -101.95 21.52
CA ILE A 78 -4.10 -100.80 21.70
C ILE A 78 -3.35 -99.61 22.31
N SER A 79 -2.56 -99.84 23.37
CA SER A 79 -1.80 -98.78 24.03
C SER A 79 -0.79 -98.15 23.06
N ARG A 80 -0.06 -98.97 22.31
CA ARG A 80 0.87 -98.50 21.28
C ARG A 80 0.16 -97.69 20.18
N TYR A 81 -1.00 -98.16 19.72
CA TYR A 81 -1.82 -97.44 18.72
C TYR A 81 -2.29 -96.07 19.24
N ILE A 82 -2.81 -96.00 20.46
CA ILE A 82 -3.27 -94.74 21.08
C ILE A 82 -2.11 -93.76 21.25
N VAL A 83 -0.96 -94.22 21.77
CA VAL A 83 0.22 -93.37 21.97
C VAL A 83 0.73 -92.81 20.64
N GLU A 84 0.75 -93.62 19.58
CA GLU A 84 1.17 -93.15 18.25
C GLU A 84 0.21 -92.10 17.68
N MET A 85 -1.11 -92.28 17.82
CA MET A 85 -2.10 -91.29 17.35
C MET A 85 -2.04 -89.99 18.15
N ILE A 86 -1.90 -90.05 19.47
CA ILE A 86 -1.73 -88.85 20.32
C ILE A 86 -0.45 -88.11 19.94
N SER A 87 0.66 -88.81 19.71
CA SER A 87 1.92 -88.20 19.29
C SER A 87 1.78 -87.47 17.95
N LYS A 88 1.09 -88.06 16.96
CA LYS A 88 0.80 -87.40 15.67
C LYS A 88 -0.04 -86.13 15.83
N ILE A 89 -1.05 -86.14 16.71
CA ILE A 89 -1.85 -84.95 17.03
C ILE A 89 -0.99 -83.88 17.70
N GLN A 90 -0.17 -84.27 18.67
CA GLN A 90 0.73 -83.33 19.38
C GLN A 90 1.68 -82.64 18.41
N VAL A 91 2.34 -83.38 17.51
CA VAL A 91 3.25 -82.82 16.50
C VAL A 91 2.51 -81.90 15.53
N GLY A 92 1.32 -82.28 15.07
CA GLY A 92 0.50 -81.45 14.18
C GLY A 92 0.03 -80.16 14.84
N LEU A 93 -0.41 -80.22 16.10
CA LEU A 93 -0.81 -79.04 16.88
C LEU A 93 0.39 -78.15 17.19
N GLN A 94 1.56 -78.71 17.51
CA GLN A 94 2.78 -77.94 17.68
C GLN A 94 3.16 -77.20 16.39
N GLY A 95 3.06 -77.86 15.23
CA GLY A 95 3.25 -77.20 13.93
C GLY A 95 2.26 -76.06 13.69
N PHE A 96 0.99 -76.24 14.06
CA PHE A 96 -0.01 -75.17 13.98
C PHE A 96 0.31 -74.00 14.92
N PHE A 97 0.70 -74.26 16.17
CA PHE A 97 1.08 -73.19 17.11
C PHE A 97 2.34 -72.46 16.67
N ASN A 98 3.33 -73.15 16.10
CA ASN A 98 4.50 -72.51 15.52
C ASN A 98 4.11 -71.56 14.37
N PHE A 99 3.12 -71.93 13.54
CA PHE A 99 2.57 -71.03 12.52
C PHE A 99 1.84 -69.83 13.15
N LEU A 100 0.97 -70.07 14.14
CA LEU A 100 0.24 -69.02 14.86
C LEU A 100 1.19 -68.01 15.52
N ASN A 101 2.28 -68.51 16.11
CA ASN A 101 3.33 -67.74 16.76
C ASN A 101 4.32 -67.12 15.77
N ARG A 102 4.12 -67.31 14.45
CA ARG A 102 4.96 -66.79 13.36
C ARG A 102 6.39 -67.33 13.33
N GLU A 103 6.64 -68.48 13.96
CA GLU A 103 7.92 -69.19 13.90
C GLU A 103 8.10 -69.93 12.57
N THR A 104 7.00 -70.27 11.91
CA THR A 104 6.99 -70.94 10.59
C THR A 104 5.95 -70.31 9.66
N SER A 105 6.22 -70.32 8.36
CA SER A 105 5.35 -69.74 7.31
C SER A 105 4.40 -70.75 6.67
N SER A 106 4.54 -72.04 6.97
CA SER A 106 3.75 -73.12 6.37
C SER A 106 3.19 -74.05 7.44
N ILE A 107 1.92 -74.42 7.29
CA ILE A 107 1.25 -75.35 8.20
C ILE A 107 1.49 -76.80 7.76
N THR A 108 1.66 -77.70 8.73
CA THR A 108 1.63 -79.15 8.52
C THR A 108 0.28 -79.70 8.98
N LEU A 109 -0.48 -80.33 8.08
CA LEU A 109 -1.77 -80.93 8.42
C LEU A 109 -1.58 -82.26 9.16
N LEU A 110 -2.54 -82.60 10.02
CA LEU A 110 -2.58 -83.87 10.73
C LEU A 110 -2.88 -85.01 9.73
N ALA A 111 -1.93 -85.91 9.52
CA ALA A 111 -2.04 -87.04 8.60
C ALA A 111 -2.59 -88.31 9.28
N ILE A 112 -3.80 -88.23 9.85
CA ILE A 112 -4.49 -89.36 10.48
C ILE A 112 -5.71 -89.74 9.61
N ASN A 113 -5.56 -90.82 8.83
CA ASN A 113 -6.57 -91.32 7.87
C ASN A 113 -7.31 -92.56 8.40
N THR A 114 -7.72 -92.52 9.66
CA THR A 114 -8.50 -93.59 10.30
C THR A 114 -10.00 -93.23 10.25
N LYS A 115 -10.88 -94.23 10.35
CA LYS A 115 -12.34 -94.01 10.42
C LYS A 115 -12.87 -93.93 11.87
N ASP A 116 -11.95 -93.95 12.83
CA ASP A 116 -12.23 -93.88 14.26
C ASP A 116 -12.33 -92.41 14.73
N GLU A 117 -12.43 -92.23 16.05
CA GLU A 117 -12.51 -90.93 16.70
C GLU A 117 -11.28 -90.05 16.42
N PHE A 118 -10.09 -90.65 16.27
CA PHE A 118 -8.86 -89.91 15.95
C PHE A 118 -8.89 -89.33 14.54
N GLY A 119 -9.46 -90.05 13.57
CA GLY A 119 -9.64 -89.56 12.21
C GLY A 119 -10.67 -88.41 12.12
N GLN A 120 -11.78 -88.52 12.85
CA GLN A 120 -12.76 -87.43 12.94
C GLN A 120 -12.16 -86.18 13.58
N MET A 121 -11.41 -86.34 14.68
CA MET A 121 -10.71 -85.26 15.36
C MET A 121 -9.69 -84.59 14.43
N SER A 122 -8.90 -85.37 13.70
CA SER A 122 -7.93 -84.88 12.72
C SER A 122 -8.59 -84.03 11.63
N ASN A 123 -9.70 -84.49 11.07
CA ASN A 123 -10.45 -83.74 10.05
C ASN A 123 -11.00 -82.41 10.59
N LEU A 124 -11.59 -82.42 11.80
CA LEU A 124 -12.10 -81.20 12.44
C LEU A 124 -10.97 -80.21 12.76
N LEU A 125 -9.85 -80.70 13.30
CA LEU A 125 -8.67 -79.87 13.57
C LEU A 125 -8.10 -79.30 12.28
N ASN A 126 -7.87 -80.12 11.25
CA ASN A 126 -7.39 -79.66 9.94
C ASN A 126 -8.31 -78.61 9.32
N HIS A 127 -9.64 -78.79 9.40
CA HIS A 127 -10.59 -77.79 8.91
C HIS A 127 -10.43 -76.44 9.63
N ASN A 128 -10.34 -76.45 10.97
CA ASN A 128 -10.16 -75.24 11.75
C ASN A 128 -8.77 -74.61 11.55
N ILE A 129 -7.73 -75.42 11.40
CA ILE A 129 -6.36 -74.99 11.10
C ILE A 129 -6.32 -74.26 9.75
N LEU A 130 -6.91 -74.84 8.70
CA LEU A 130 -7.00 -74.20 7.37
C LEU A 130 -7.82 -72.91 7.41
N LYS A 131 -8.91 -72.89 8.18
CA LYS A 131 -9.72 -71.68 8.38
C LYS A 131 -8.92 -70.58 9.09
N ALA A 132 -8.17 -70.94 10.14
CA ALA A 132 -7.29 -70.01 10.86
C ALA A 132 -6.17 -69.48 9.96
N GLN A 133 -5.55 -70.36 9.16
CA GLN A 133 -4.54 -69.97 8.17
C GLN A 133 -5.07 -68.93 7.19
N LYS A 134 -6.21 -69.23 6.56
CA LYS A 134 -6.83 -68.32 5.60
C LYS A 134 -7.12 -66.95 6.22
N ASN A 135 -7.66 -66.92 7.43
CA ASN A 135 -7.93 -65.67 8.13
C ASN A 135 -6.64 -64.90 8.45
N ILE A 136 -5.57 -65.58 8.90
CA ILE A 136 -4.28 -64.95 9.19
C ILE A 136 -3.62 -64.41 7.91
N ASP A 137 -3.70 -65.13 6.80
CA ASP A 137 -3.17 -64.70 5.51
C ASP A 137 -3.95 -63.50 4.95
N GLU A 138 -5.28 -63.49 5.10
CA GLU A 138 -6.14 -62.34 4.75
C GLU A 138 -5.79 -61.11 5.61
N ASP A 139 -5.67 -61.28 6.93
CA ASP A 139 -5.26 -60.22 7.86
C ASP A 139 -3.88 -59.64 7.50
N ARG A 140 -2.91 -60.50 7.15
CA ARG A 140 -1.58 -60.06 6.72
C ARG A 140 -1.63 -59.21 5.46
N LYS A 141 -2.42 -59.60 4.46
CA LYS A 141 -2.57 -58.82 3.21
C LYS A 141 -3.13 -57.42 3.46
N LEU A 142 -4.09 -57.29 4.37
CA LEU A 142 -4.64 -55.97 4.73
C LEU A 142 -3.61 -55.11 5.47
N ILE A 143 -2.78 -55.71 6.34
CA ILE A 143 -1.66 -55.00 6.98
C ILE A 143 -0.64 -54.54 5.93
N ASP A 144 -0.29 -55.39 4.97
CA ASP A 144 0.63 -55.04 3.88
C ASP A 144 0.04 -53.90 3.01
N GLU A 145 -1.25 -53.94 2.68
CA GLU A 145 -1.96 -52.83 2.01
C GLU A 145 -1.91 -51.55 2.85
N THR A 146 -2.07 -51.67 4.17
CA THR A 146 -2.00 -50.54 5.11
C THR A 146 -0.63 -49.86 5.08
N ILE A 147 0.46 -50.64 5.05
CA ILE A 147 1.81 -50.09 4.95
C ILE A 147 1.99 -49.32 3.64
N ILE A 148 1.51 -49.87 2.52
CA ILE A 148 1.58 -49.20 1.22
C ILE A 148 0.81 -47.88 1.24
N VAL A 149 -0.44 -47.88 1.70
CA VAL A 149 -1.26 -46.65 1.77
C VAL A 149 -0.63 -45.60 2.68
N LEU A 150 -0.11 -45.99 3.84
CA LEU A 150 0.56 -45.06 4.75
C LEU A 150 1.87 -44.50 4.17
N SER A 151 2.60 -45.27 3.36
CA SER A 151 3.79 -44.80 2.66
C SER A 151 3.47 -43.76 1.57
N GLU A 152 2.31 -43.87 0.92
CA GLU A 152 1.81 -42.84 -0.01
C GLU A 152 1.37 -41.58 0.75
N PHE A 153 0.75 -41.74 1.93
CA PHE A 153 0.36 -40.61 2.79
C PHE A 153 1.57 -39.84 3.31
N GLU A 154 2.65 -40.53 3.65
CA GLU A 154 3.93 -39.92 4.05
C GLU A 154 4.50 -39.02 2.93
N GLN A 155 4.26 -39.39 1.67
CA GLN A 155 4.65 -38.60 0.50
C GLN A 155 3.63 -37.50 0.13
N GLY A 156 2.48 -37.45 0.80
CA GLY A 156 1.43 -36.46 0.59
C GLY A 156 0.31 -36.88 -0.38
N ASP A 157 0.30 -38.10 -0.92
CA ASP A 157 -0.83 -38.62 -1.72
C ASP A 157 -1.93 -39.15 -0.80
N LEU A 158 -2.88 -38.26 -0.46
CA LEU A 158 -4.01 -38.58 0.40
C LEU A 158 -5.19 -39.24 -0.34
N CYS A 159 -5.06 -39.58 -1.63
CA CYS A 159 -6.16 -40.17 -2.42
C CYS A 159 -6.26 -41.70 -2.27
N LYS A 160 -5.26 -42.35 -1.67
CA LYS A 160 -5.23 -43.81 -1.49
C LYS A 160 -6.18 -44.27 -0.37
N ARG A 161 -6.77 -45.46 -0.54
CA ARG A 161 -7.70 -46.07 0.44
C ARG A 161 -7.42 -47.56 0.56
N LEU A 162 -7.73 -48.11 1.74
CA LEU A 162 -7.72 -49.54 1.99
C LEU A 162 -8.97 -50.18 1.37
N ASN A 163 -8.78 -51.17 0.51
CA ASN A 163 -9.85 -51.79 -0.26
C ASN A 163 -10.10 -53.23 0.14
N LEU A 164 -9.10 -53.94 0.65
CA LEU A 164 -9.26 -55.34 1.07
C LEU A 164 -10.24 -55.47 2.25
N ASN A 165 -10.98 -56.58 2.28
CA ASN A 165 -11.89 -56.94 3.37
C ASN A 165 -11.39 -58.23 4.01
N VAL A 166 -11.42 -58.30 5.33
CA VAL A 166 -10.97 -59.46 6.12
C VAL A 166 -12.03 -59.84 7.15
N ASN A 167 -11.98 -61.07 7.65
CA ASN A 167 -12.95 -61.56 8.63
C ASN A 167 -12.67 -61.06 10.07
N ASN A 168 -11.59 -60.31 10.28
CA ASN A 168 -11.21 -59.71 11.56
C ASN A 168 -11.89 -58.35 11.78
N PRO A 169 -12.84 -58.22 12.74
CA PRO A 169 -13.59 -56.98 12.95
C PRO A 169 -12.72 -55.78 13.30
N SER A 170 -11.65 -55.96 14.08
CA SER A 170 -10.77 -54.87 14.49
C SER A 170 -9.98 -54.29 13.31
N LEU A 171 -9.57 -55.13 12.36
CA LEU A 171 -8.91 -54.65 11.14
C LEU A 171 -9.88 -53.96 10.19
N MET A 172 -11.15 -54.40 10.15
CA MET A 172 -12.20 -53.71 9.41
C MET A 172 -12.53 -52.34 10.01
N GLU A 173 -12.53 -52.22 11.34
CA GLU A 173 -12.66 -50.93 12.03
C GLU A 173 -11.46 -50.02 11.74
N LEU A 174 -10.22 -50.54 11.82
CA LEU A 174 -9.02 -49.81 11.45
C LEU A 174 -9.09 -49.28 10.01
N LYS A 175 -9.52 -50.12 9.06
CA LYS A 175 -9.76 -49.71 7.67
C LYS A 175 -10.73 -48.53 7.57
N SER A 176 -11.87 -48.62 8.28
CA SER A 176 -12.89 -47.58 8.27
C SER A 176 -12.34 -46.25 8.82
N VAL A 177 -11.64 -46.30 9.95
CA VAL A 177 -11.04 -45.11 10.59
C VAL A 177 -9.96 -44.48 9.71
N LEU A 178 -9.06 -45.28 9.13
CA LEU A 178 -8.00 -44.78 8.25
C LEU A 178 -8.56 -44.16 6.96
N ASN A 179 -9.52 -44.81 6.31
CA ASN A 179 -10.17 -44.24 5.12
C ASN A 179 -10.90 -42.94 5.45
N LYS A 180 -11.62 -42.87 6.59
CA LYS A 180 -12.28 -41.65 7.04
C LYS A 180 -11.28 -40.54 7.38
N MET A 181 -10.13 -40.88 7.98
CA MET A 181 -9.05 -39.91 8.23
C MET A 181 -8.53 -39.34 6.90
N ALA A 182 -8.29 -40.21 5.92
CA ALA A 182 -7.84 -39.83 4.59
C ALA A 182 -8.86 -38.91 3.88
N ASP A 183 -10.14 -39.26 3.90
CA ASP A 183 -11.22 -38.44 3.32
C ASP A 183 -11.24 -37.03 3.94
N ASN A 184 -11.07 -36.93 5.27
CA ASN A 184 -11.05 -35.64 5.94
C ASN A 184 -9.80 -34.82 5.58
N LEU A 185 -8.62 -35.45 5.55
CA LEU A 185 -7.38 -34.76 5.20
C LEU A 185 -7.40 -34.30 3.74
N GLU A 186 -7.83 -35.16 2.81
CA GLU A 186 -7.96 -34.83 1.39
C GLU A 186 -8.91 -33.65 1.17
N ASN A 187 -10.11 -33.68 1.77
CA ASN A 187 -11.07 -32.58 1.67
C ASN A 187 -10.51 -31.27 2.22
N ASN A 188 -9.81 -31.31 3.36
CA ASN A 188 -9.21 -30.11 3.95
C ASN A 188 -8.13 -29.50 3.05
N ILE A 189 -7.26 -30.33 2.46
CA ILE A 189 -6.24 -29.88 1.51
C ILE A 189 -6.88 -29.33 0.23
N ASN A 190 -7.89 -30.00 -0.32
CA ASN A 190 -8.60 -29.52 -1.50
C ASN A 190 -9.31 -28.18 -1.27
N ASN A 191 -9.88 -27.96 -0.08
CA ASN A 191 -10.47 -26.67 0.30
C ASN A 191 -9.43 -25.55 0.34
N VAL A 192 -8.25 -25.82 0.91
CA VAL A 192 -7.12 -24.87 0.93
C VAL A 192 -6.68 -24.54 -0.50
N LEU A 193 -6.44 -25.56 -1.33
CA LEU A 193 -6.00 -25.39 -2.71
C LEU A 193 -7.00 -24.57 -3.53
N LYS A 194 -8.30 -24.82 -3.37
CA LYS A 194 -9.37 -24.06 -4.05
C LYS A 194 -9.38 -22.57 -3.68
N ILE A 195 -9.07 -22.21 -2.44
CA ILE A 195 -8.97 -20.80 -2.03
C ILE A 195 -7.68 -20.18 -2.57
N LEU A 196 -6.55 -20.90 -2.49
CA LEU A 196 -5.29 -20.42 -3.05
C LEU A 196 -5.36 -20.20 -4.57
N GLU A 197 -6.08 -21.05 -5.31
CA GLU A 197 -6.32 -20.86 -6.74
C GLU A 197 -7.13 -19.58 -7.02
N GLN A 198 -8.11 -19.24 -6.17
CA GLN A 198 -8.85 -17.98 -6.31
C GLN A 198 -7.96 -16.77 -6.01
N TYR A 199 -7.11 -16.86 -4.99
CA TYR A 199 -6.16 -15.79 -4.67
C TYR A 199 -5.14 -15.60 -5.79
N ALA A 200 -4.66 -16.68 -6.42
CA ALA A 200 -3.80 -16.61 -7.60
C ALA A 200 -4.48 -15.91 -8.78
N ASN A 201 -5.81 -16.00 -8.88
CA ASN A 201 -6.63 -15.27 -9.86
C ASN A 201 -7.11 -13.90 -9.34
N TYR A 202 -6.44 -13.33 -8.33
CA TYR A 202 -6.73 -12.04 -7.71
C TYR A 202 -8.14 -11.92 -7.09
N ASN A 203 -8.79 -13.03 -6.79
CA ASN A 203 -10.09 -13.07 -6.12
C ASN A 203 -9.91 -13.45 -4.65
N TYR A 204 -9.88 -12.44 -3.78
CA TYR A 204 -9.66 -12.59 -2.33
C TYR A 204 -10.94 -12.58 -1.50
N LEU A 205 -12.11 -12.74 -2.14
CA LEU A 205 -13.41 -12.60 -1.45
C LEU A 205 -13.76 -13.80 -0.58
N ASN A 206 -13.38 -15.00 -1.01
CA ASN A 206 -13.72 -16.24 -0.32
C ASN A 206 -12.66 -16.63 0.70
N LYS A 207 -13.11 -17.24 1.79
CA LYS A 207 -12.28 -17.68 2.91
C LYS A 207 -12.41 -19.18 3.13
N ILE A 208 -11.39 -19.78 3.74
CA ILE A 208 -11.44 -21.17 4.18
C ILE A 208 -12.36 -21.25 5.40
N ASP A 209 -13.34 -22.17 5.36
CA ASP A 209 -14.18 -22.47 6.53
C ASP A 209 -13.35 -23.20 7.59
N SER A 210 -13.24 -22.60 8.77
CA SER A 210 -12.46 -23.12 9.90
C SER A 210 -13.26 -24.09 10.78
N LYS A 211 -14.55 -24.28 10.52
CA LYS A 211 -15.40 -25.17 11.33
C LYS A 211 -14.93 -26.62 11.27
N GLY A 212 -14.75 -27.22 12.45
CA GLY A 212 -14.36 -28.62 12.59
C GLY A 212 -12.86 -28.89 12.43
N LEU A 213 -12.07 -27.86 12.09
CA LEU A 213 -10.62 -27.95 12.08
C LEU A 213 -10.05 -27.78 13.50
N LYS A 214 -8.92 -28.44 13.76
CA LYS A 214 -8.21 -28.35 15.04
C LYS A 214 -6.72 -28.15 14.81
N GLU A 215 -6.07 -27.52 15.78
CA GLU A 215 -4.61 -27.34 15.86
C GLU A 215 -3.99 -26.84 14.54
N HIS A 216 -3.19 -27.68 13.87
CA HIS A 216 -2.40 -27.30 12.72
C HIS A 216 -3.25 -26.92 11.50
N LEU A 217 -4.34 -27.64 11.23
CA LEU A 217 -5.21 -27.32 10.09
C LEU A 217 -6.00 -26.04 10.32
N LEU A 218 -6.39 -25.76 11.56
CA LEU A 218 -7.03 -24.50 11.92
C LEU A 218 -6.06 -23.33 11.73
N LYS A 219 -4.82 -23.46 12.25
CA LYS A 219 -3.77 -22.44 12.05
C LYS A 219 -3.46 -22.19 10.59
N LEU A 220 -3.46 -23.23 9.74
CA LEU A 220 -3.28 -23.10 8.30
C LEU A 220 -4.43 -22.32 7.66
N ALA A 221 -5.68 -22.68 7.97
CA ALA A 221 -6.86 -21.99 7.46
C ALA A 221 -6.88 -20.52 7.88
N ASP A 222 -6.64 -20.23 9.16
CA ASP A 222 -6.59 -18.88 9.70
C ASP A 222 -5.45 -18.06 9.07
N GLY A 223 -4.26 -18.65 8.90
CA GLY A 223 -3.13 -18.00 8.25
C GLY A 223 -3.42 -17.57 6.81
N ILE A 224 -4.10 -18.42 6.04
CA ILE A 224 -4.52 -18.09 4.66
C ILE A 224 -5.62 -17.02 4.65
N ASN A 225 -6.57 -17.08 5.59
CA ASN A 225 -7.60 -16.06 5.72
C ASN A 225 -7.00 -14.69 6.08
N ILE A 226 -6.04 -14.64 7.01
CA ILE A 226 -5.29 -13.43 7.37
C ILE A 226 -4.50 -12.88 6.17
N LEU A 227 -3.90 -13.76 5.36
CA LEU A 227 -3.20 -13.35 4.15
C LEU A 227 -4.17 -12.69 3.16
N GLY A 228 -5.35 -13.27 2.94
CA GLY A 228 -6.39 -12.69 2.08
C GLY A 228 -6.89 -11.33 2.59
N ASP A 229 -7.09 -11.20 3.90
CA ASP A 229 -7.47 -9.94 4.53
C ASP A 229 -6.40 -8.86 4.36
N SER A 230 -5.13 -9.23 4.56
CA SER A 230 -3.99 -8.31 4.42
C SER A 230 -3.84 -7.80 2.98
N ILE A 231 -3.99 -8.69 1.99
CA ILE A 231 -3.93 -8.30 0.58
C ILE A 231 -5.12 -7.41 0.21
N THR A 232 -6.33 -7.76 0.66
CA THR A 232 -7.54 -6.97 0.42
C THR A 232 -7.42 -5.56 1.01
N TYR A 233 -6.85 -5.44 2.21
CA TYR A 233 -6.56 -4.16 2.84
C TYR A 233 -5.63 -3.30 1.98
N ILE A 234 -4.48 -3.85 1.55
CA ILE A 234 -3.51 -3.15 0.69
C ILE A 234 -4.15 -2.74 -0.65
N LEU A 235 -4.95 -3.60 -1.26
CA LEU A 235 -5.64 -3.28 -2.52
C LEU A 235 -6.67 -2.16 -2.35
N SER A 236 -7.39 -2.14 -1.23
CA SER A 236 -8.33 -1.05 -0.90
C SER A 236 -7.60 0.28 -0.68
N GLU A 237 -6.48 0.26 0.04
CA GLU A 237 -5.63 1.43 0.24
C GLU A 237 -5.06 1.94 -1.09
N ASN A 238 -4.52 1.05 -1.92
CA ASN A 238 -4.01 1.39 -3.25
C ASN A 238 -5.09 2.01 -4.14
N LYS A 239 -6.33 1.48 -4.11
CA LYS A 239 -7.45 2.07 -4.83
C LYS A 239 -7.76 3.48 -4.32
N SER A 240 -7.79 3.68 -3.00
CA SER A 240 -8.00 4.99 -2.39
C SER A 240 -6.93 5.98 -2.84
N ASN A 241 -5.65 5.58 -2.80
CA ASN A 241 -4.54 6.41 -3.25
C ASN A 241 -4.64 6.77 -4.73
N GLY A 242 -5.06 5.81 -5.58
CA GLY A 242 -5.29 6.06 -7.00
C GLY A 242 -6.39 7.09 -7.26
N LEU A 243 -7.49 7.04 -6.50
CA LEU A 243 -8.57 8.04 -6.61
C LEU A 243 -8.12 9.43 -6.15
N THR A 244 -7.40 9.52 -5.03
CA THR A 244 -6.83 10.79 -4.55
C THR A 244 -5.84 11.39 -5.57
N LEU A 245 -5.03 10.55 -6.22
CA LEU A 245 -4.08 10.97 -7.24
C LEU A 245 -4.80 11.48 -8.50
N ASP A 246 -5.87 10.82 -8.92
CA ASP A 246 -6.71 11.25 -10.05
C ASP A 246 -7.36 12.61 -9.78
N GLU A 247 -7.96 12.79 -8.60
CA GLU A 247 -8.53 14.07 -8.16
C GLU A 247 -7.45 15.18 -8.12
N SER A 248 -6.30 14.90 -7.54
CA SER A 248 -5.18 15.85 -7.48
C SER A 248 -4.66 16.24 -8.86
N SER A 249 -4.64 15.28 -9.81
CA SER A 249 -4.23 15.52 -11.19
C SER A 249 -5.24 16.42 -11.92
N ASN A 250 -6.54 16.23 -11.69
CA ASN A 250 -7.58 17.10 -12.23
C ASN A 250 -7.50 18.54 -11.69
N ILE A 251 -7.26 18.69 -10.37
CA ILE A 251 -7.03 20.01 -9.75
C ILE A 251 -5.79 20.69 -10.34
N LEU A 252 -4.70 19.92 -10.56
CA LEU A 252 -3.48 20.45 -11.17
C LEU A 252 -3.75 20.94 -12.60
N LEU A 253 -4.50 20.18 -13.41
CA LEU A 253 -4.88 20.59 -14.76
C LEU A 253 -5.67 21.91 -14.75
N GLU A 254 -6.66 22.06 -13.87
CA GLU A 254 -7.42 23.30 -13.73
C GLU A 254 -6.53 24.49 -13.32
N ASN A 255 -5.58 24.27 -12.41
CA ASN A 255 -4.63 25.31 -12.00
C ASN A 255 -3.67 25.70 -13.12
N VAL A 256 -3.21 24.73 -13.93
CA VAL A 256 -2.36 25.00 -15.09
C VAL A 256 -3.12 25.80 -16.14
N ASP A 257 -4.39 25.48 -16.40
CA ASP A 257 -5.24 26.25 -17.31
C ASP A 257 -5.44 27.70 -16.82
N LYS A 258 -5.74 27.88 -15.52
CA LYS A 258 -5.83 29.22 -14.90
C LYS A 258 -4.51 29.99 -15.02
N LEU A 259 -3.39 29.34 -14.74
CA LEU A 259 -2.07 29.95 -14.86
C LEU A 259 -1.75 30.34 -16.29
N ASN A 260 -2.14 29.54 -17.29
CA ASN A 260 -1.96 29.85 -18.70
C ASN A 260 -2.79 31.07 -19.11
N ILE A 261 -4.07 31.14 -18.69
CA ILE A 261 -4.92 32.31 -18.91
C ILE A 261 -4.30 33.56 -18.27
N SER A 262 -3.94 33.51 -16.98
CA SER A 262 -3.33 34.65 -16.29
C SER A 262 -1.98 35.06 -16.88
N SER A 263 -1.18 34.11 -17.38
CA SER A 263 0.08 34.42 -18.06
C SER A 263 -0.15 35.12 -19.40
N ASN A 264 -1.17 34.71 -20.17
CA ASN A 264 -1.55 35.41 -21.41
C ASN A 264 -2.11 36.80 -21.14
N GLU A 265 -2.95 36.97 -20.12
CA GLU A 265 -3.46 38.29 -19.70
C GLU A 265 -2.33 39.21 -19.23
N ALA A 266 -1.37 38.68 -18.46
CA ALA A 266 -0.19 39.42 -18.04
C ALA A 266 0.68 39.83 -19.24
N ALA A 267 0.89 38.93 -20.21
CA ALA A 267 1.62 39.24 -21.43
C ALA A 267 0.93 40.35 -22.25
N SER A 268 -0.39 40.25 -22.44
CA SER A 268 -1.18 41.30 -23.11
C SER A 268 -1.12 42.64 -22.37
N SER A 269 -1.15 42.63 -21.04
CA SER A 269 -1.04 43.85 -20.22
C SER A 269 0.35 44.47 -20.33
N LEU A 270 1.40 43.64 -20.45
CA LEU A 270 2.77 44.08 -20.65
C LEU A 270 2.94 44.72 -22.04
N GLU A 271 2.34 44.14 -23.08
CA GLU A 271 2.32 44.71 -24.43
C GLU A 271 1.64 46.09 -24.44
N GLU A 272 0.49 46.24 -23.77
CA GLU A 272 -0.19 47.54 -23.66
C GLU A 272 0.65 48.56 -22.89
N THR A 273 1.30 48.13 -21.80
CA THR A 273 2.19 48.98 -21.01
C THR A 273 3.41 49.43 -21.83
N ALA A 274 4.01 48.53 -22.60
CA ALA A 274 5.13 48.85 -23.49
C ALA A 274 4.71 49.86 -24.56
N ALA A 275 3.56 49.67 -25.20
CA ALA A 275 3.02 50.62 -26.18
C ALA A 275 2.76 52.00 -25.57
N ALA A 276 2.19 52.05 -24.36
CA ALA A 276 2.00 53.30 -23.63
C ALA A 276 3.33 53.98 -23.27
N LEU A 277 4.35 53.22 -22.90
CA LEU A 277 5.70 53.75 -22.62
C LEU A 277 6.38 54.30 -23.89
N GLU A 278 6.22 53.67 -25.04
CA GLU A 278 6.69 54.22 -26.32
C GLU A 278 6.04 55.57 -26.63
N GLU A 279 4.72 55.68 -26.42
CA GLU A 279 3.99 56.94 -26.62
C GLU A 279 4.45 58.04 -25.65
N ILE A 280 4.59 57.72 -24.36
CA ILE A 280 5.10 58.67 -23.36
C ILE A 280 6.53 59.09 -23.72
N THR A 281 7.41 58.16 -24.08
CA THR A 281 8.79 58.45 -24.49
C THR A 281 8.82 59.43 -25.67
N SER A 282 7.98 59.19 -26.68
CA SER A 282 7.83 60.08 -27.84
C SER A 282 7.37 61.49 -27.42
N ASN A 283 6.38 61.57 -26.54
CA ASN A 283 5.86 62.84 -26.02
C ASN A 283 6.91 63.60 -25.20
N ILE A 284 7.71 62.92 -24.39
CA ILE A 284 8.81 63.57 -23.65
C ILE A 284 9.88 64.08 -24.61
N ARG A 285 10.29 63.29 -25.62
CA ARG A 285 11.25 63.76 -26.65
C ARG A 285 10.75 65.01 -27.37
N ASN A 286 9.47 65.05 -27.76
CA ASN A 286 8.84 66.23 -28.35
C ASN A 286 8.84 67.43 -27.38
N THR A 287 8.57 67.18 -26.10
CA THR A 287 8.60 68.21 -25.06
C THR A 287 10.01 68.80 -24.89
N THR A 288 11.05 67.96 -24.85
CA THR A 288 12.46 68.41 -24.81
C THR A 288 12.82 69.26 -26.03
N GLN A 289 12.38 68.89 -27.23
CA GLN A 289 12.60 69.71 -28.44
C GLN A 289 11.89 71.06 -28.35
N ASN A 290 10.67 71.10 -27.81
CA ASN A 290 9.93 72.35 -27.63
C ASN A 290 10.58 73.26 -26.58
N ILE A 291 11.12 72.69 -25.50
CA ILE A 291 11.90 73.43 -24.49
C ILE A 291 13.14 74.07 -25.11
N ALA A 292 13.88 73.33 -25.95
CA ALA A 292 15.03 73.89 -26.68
C ALA A 292 14.64 75.07 -27.58
N LYS A 293 13.49 74.97 -28.27
CA LYS A 293 12.93 76.09 -29.07
C LYS A 293 12.55 77.28 -28.18
N MET A 294 11.92 77.05 -27.03
CA MET A 294 11.56 78.10 -26.08
C MET A 294 12.80 78.82 -25.52
N SER A 295 13.86 78.08 -25.20
CA SER A 295 15.13 78.65 -24.73
C SER A 295 15.76 79.59 -25.77
N ASN A 296 15.79 79.15 -27.04
CA ASN A 296 16.26 80.00 -28.14
C ASN A 296 15.40 81.26 -28.31
N LEU A 297 14.07 81.12 -28.25
CA LEU A 297 13.15 82.26 -28.36
C LEU A 297 13.31 83.23 -27.19
N SER A 298 13.48 82.72 -25.97
CA SER A 298 13.70 83.55 -24.77
C SER A 298 15.00 84.37 -24.90
N THR A 299 16.06 83.77 -25.45
CA THR A 299 17.32 84.47 -25.73
C THR A 299 17.12 85.61 -26.72
N GLU A 300 16.36 85.39 -27.79
CA GLU A 300 16.08 86.41 -28.81
C GLU A 300 15.19 87.54 -28.28
N VAL A 301 14.19 87.21 -27.44
CA VAL A 301 13.33 88.19 -26.77
C VAL A 301 14.14 89.02 -25.77
N THR A 302 15.06 88.39 -25.01
CA THR A 302 15.98 89.08 -24.09
C THR A 302 16.84 90.09 -24.85
N ARG A 303 17.42 89.67 -25.98
CA ARG A 303 18.24 90.53 -26.85
C ARG A 303 17.43 91.73 -27.37
N SER A 304 16.21 91.49 -27.83
CA SER A 304 15.32 92.52 -28.36
C SER A 304 14.87 93.51 -27.28
N SER A 305 14.53 93.01 -26.08
CA SER A 305 14.16 93.84 -24.93
C SER A 305 15.32 94.74 -24.48
N LYS A 306 16.54 94.19 -24.39
CA LYS A 306 17.75 94.96 -24.05
C LYS A 306 18.08 96.04 -25.10
N LEU A 307 17.89 95.74 -26.38
CA LEU A 307 18.02 96.75 -27.44
C LEU A 307 16.95 97.85 -27.29
N GLY A 308 15.71 97.48 -26.95
CA GLY A 308 14.64 98.44 -26.66
C GLY A 308 14.97 99.36 -25.49
N GLU A 309 15.53 98.82 -24.41
CA GLU A 309 16.02 99.59 -23.25
C GLU A 309 17.14 100.58 -23.65
N GLU A 310 18.10 100.14 -24.46
CA GLU A 310 19.18 100.99 -24.96
C GLU A 310 18.65 102.15 -25.82
N LEU A 311 17.71 101.87 -26.72
CA LEU A 311 17.08 102.89 -27.57
C LEU A 311 16.24 103.88 -26.75
N ALA A 312 15.54 103.42 -25.71
CA ALA A 312 14.82 104.30 -24.79
C ALA A 312 15.79 105.22 -24.03
N ASN A 313 16.92 104.70 -23.54
CA ASN A 313 17.99 105.51 -22.93
C ASN A 313 18.53 106.57 -23.90
N LYS A 314 18.84 106.19 -25.14
CA LYS A 314 19.28 107.14 -26.18
C LYS A 314 18.23 108.22 -26.45
N THR A 315 16.94 107.85 -26.43
CA THR A 315 15.83 108.80 -26.61
C THR A 315 15.74 109.79 -25.45
N THR A 316 15.92 109.35 -24.21
CA THR A 316 15.98 110.23 -23.02
C THR A 316 17.12 111.24 -23.15
N VAL A 317 18.32 110.80 -23.54
CA VAL A 317 19.48 111.70 -23.76
C VAL A 317 19.19 112.72 -24.85
N ALA A 318 18.64 112.29 -25.99
CA ALA A 318 18.29 113.19 -27.08
C ALA A 318 17.23 114.23 -26.67
N MET A 319 16.24 113.84 -25.86
CA MET A 319 15.25 114.78 -25.33
C MET A 319 15.86 115.78 -24.33
N ASP A 320 16.87 115.39 -23.55
CA ASP A 320 17.62 116.29 -22.69
C ASP A 320 18.47 117.31 -23.48
N GLU A 321 19.12 116.84 -24.56
CA GLU A 321 19.82 117.72 -25.49
C GLU A 321 18.86 118.72 -26.14
N ILE A 322 17.69 118.26 -26.62
CA ILE A 322 16.64 119.14 -27.16
C ILE A 322 16.20 120.16 -26.11
N ASN A 323 15.93 119.73 -24.87
CA ASN A 323 15.49 120.64 -23.80
C ASN A 323 16.54 121.72 -23.52
N THR A 324 17.84 121.37 -23.56
CA THR A 324 18.94 122.33 -23.42
C THR A 324 18.97 123.31 -24.59
N GLN A 325 18.86 122.84 -25.84
CA GLN A 325 18.81 123.72 -27.01
C GLN A 325 17.60 124.65 -27.01
N VAL A 326 16.42 124.15 -26.63
CA VAL A 326 15.19 124.95 -26.54
C VAL A 326 15.31 126.03 -25.46
N ASN A 327 15.96 125.74 -24.33
CA ASN A 327 16.24 126.74 -23.29
C ASN A 327 17.20 127.84 -23.78
N LEU A 328 18.25 127.48 -24.52
CA LEU A 328 19.16 128.47 -25.14
C LEU A 328 18.43 129.36 -26.15
N VAL A 329 17.50 128.78 -26.93
CA VAL A 329 16.64 129.55 -27.83
C VAL A 329 15.75 130.50 -27.03
N ASN A 330 15.11 130.04 -25.95
CA ASN A 330 14.26 130.88 -25.09
C ASN A 330 15.03 132.09 -24.51
N GLU A 331 16.27 131.87 -24.06
CA GLU A 331 17.16 132.94 -23.59
C GLU A 331 17.47 133.95 -24.71
N ALA A 332 17.82 133.48 -25.90
CA ALA A 332 18.08 134.33 -27.06
C ALA A 332 16.84 135.15 -27.48
N ILE A 333 15.64 134.56 -27.45
CA ILE A 333 14.38 135.28 -27.69
C ILE A 333 14.14 136.34 -26.61
N GLY A 334 14.47 136.07 -25.36
CA GLY A 334 14.44 137.05 -24.28
C GLY A 334 15.38 138.24 -24.53
N VAL A 335 16.57 138.01 -25.11
CA VAL A 335 17.48 139.10 -25.53
C VAL A 335 16.87 139.90 -26.69
N ILE A 336 16.25 139.25 -27.67
CA ILE A 336 15.59 139.94 -28.80
C ILE A 336 14.43 140.81 -28.32
N ASP A 337 13.59 140.31 -27.42
CA ASP A 337 12.49 141.07 -26.81
C ASP A 337 13.03 142.30 -26.04
N ASN A 338 14.11 142.14 -25.28
CA ASN A 338 14.80 143.26 -24.63
C ASN A 338 15.36 144.29 -25.62
N ILE A 339 15.98 143.85 -26.72
CA ILE A 339 16.48 144.74 -27.78
C ILE A 339 15.31 145.48 -28.44
N ALA A 340 14.21 144.79 -28.73
CA ALA A 340 13.01 145.39 -29.30
C ALA A 340 12.41 146.45 -28.36
N PHE A 341 12.34 146.15 -27.05
CA PHE A 341 11.90 147.11 -26.04
C PHE A 341 12.83 148.33 -25.97
N GLN A 342 14.16 148.13 -25.89
CA GLN A 342 15.13 149.24 -25.89
C GLN A 342 15.04 150.08 -27.15
N THR A 343 14.88 149.46 -28.32
CA THR A 343 14.72 150.14 -29.62
C THR A 343 13.43 150.95 -29.66
N ASN A 344 12.34 150.41 -29.12
CA ASN A 344 11.07 151.12 -28.99
C ASN A 344 11.21 152.37 -28.09
N ILE A 345 11.92 152.28 -26.95
CA ILE A 345 12.21 153.44 -26.10
C ILE A 345 13.13 154.45 -26.80
N LEU A 346 14.19 153.99 -27.49
CA LEU A 346 15.10 154.87 -28.25
C LEU A 346 14.35 155.64 -29.34
N SER A 347 13.49 154.95 -30.08
CA SER A 347 12.68 155.54 -31.15
C SER A 347 11.65 156.53 -30.63
N LEU A 348 11.07 156.28 -29.44
CA LEU A 348 10.18 157.21 -28.77
C LEU A 348 10.94 158.49 -28.37
N ASN A 349 12.12 158.35 -27.78
CA ASN A 349 12.98 159.49 -27.43
C ASN A 349 13.38 160.30 -28.68
N ALA A 350 13.74 159.62 -29.77
CA ALA A 350 14.04 160.26 -31.05
C ALA A 350 12.83 160.98 -31.68
N ALA A 351 11.62 160.41 -31.56
CA ALA A 351 10.39 161.04 -32.02
C ALA A 351 10.04 162.29 -31.19
N VAL A 352 10.29 162.26 -29.87
CA VAL A 352 10.13 163.42 -28.98
C VAL A 352 11.13 164.51 -29.35
N GLU A 353 12.41 164.19 -29.53
CA GLU A 353 13.43 165.18 -29.91
C GLU A 353 13.17 165.78 -31.31
N ALA A 354 12.70 164.96 -32.25
CA ALA A 354 12.30 165.42 -33.58
C ALA A 354 11.06 166.34 -33.55
N ALA A 355 10.12 166.12 -32.62
CA ALA A 355 9.00 167.03 -32.38
C ALA A 355 9.46 168.36 -31.76
N THR A 356 10.46 168.33 -30.87
CA THR A 356 11.10 169.51 -30.28
C THR A 356 11.79 170.39 -31.33
N ALA A 357 12.35 169.79 -32.38
CA ALA A 357 13.04 170.50 -33.47
C ALA A 357 12.12 171.15 -34.54
N GLY A 358 10.79 171.04 -34.42
CA GLY A 358 9.82 171.72 -35.30
C GLY A 358 9.87 171.30 -36.78
N GLU A 359 9.76 172.26 -37.71
CA GLU A 359 9.73 171.99 -39.18
C GLU A 359 11.00 171.28 -39.70
N ALA A 360 12.17 171.48 -39.08
CA ALA A 360 13.42 170.84 -39.48
C ALA A 360 13.49 169.34 -39.08
N GLY A 361 12.68 168.91 -38.11
CA GLY A 361 12.67 167.55 -37.56
C GLY A 361 11.69 166.58 -38.22
N LYS A 362 10.80 167.04 -39.13
CA LYS A 362 9.74 166.22 -39.75
C LYS A 362 10.24 164.93 -40.39
N GLY A 363 11.36 164.97 -41.12
CA GLY A 363 11.96 163.78 -41.73
C GLY A 363 12.46 162.77 -40.70
N PHE A 364 13.06 163.26 -39.60
CA PHE A 364 13.52 162.42 -38.49
C PHE A 364 12.36 161.82 -37.68
N ALA A 365 11.26 162.55 -37.51
CA ALA A 365 10.05 162.05 -36.82
C ALA A 365 9.42 160.85 -37.56
N VAL A 366 9.38 160.89 -38.91
CA VAL A 366 8.89 159.76 -39.72
C VAL A 366 9.78 158.53 -39.58
N VAL A 367 11.10 158.71 -39.64
CA VAL A 367 12.05 157.59 -39.45
C VAL A 367 11.94 157.02 -38.02
N ALA A 368 11.82 157.88 -37.00
CA ALA A 368 11.65 157.44 -35.62
C ALA A 368 10.33 156.64 -35.42
N GLN A 369 9.23 157.06 -36.05
CA GLN A 369 7.97 156.33 -36.00
C GLN A 369 8.04 154.98 -36.75
N GLU A 370 8.76 154.90 -37.87
CA GLU A 370 8.96 153.65 -38.61
C GLU A 370 9.86 152.67 -37.81
N VAL A 371 10.93 153.16 -37.18
CA VAL A 371 11.77 152.36 -36.27
C VAL A 371 10.95 151.86 -35.08
N ARG A 372 10.04 152.68 -34.55
CA ARG A 372 9.13 152.30 -33.46
C ARG A 372 8.18 151.18 -33.87
N ASN A 373 7.57 151.30 -35.05
CA ASN A 373 6.69 150.27 -35.60
C ASN A 373 7.47 148.96 -35.85
N LEU A 374 8.70 149.04 -36.35
CA LEU A 374 9.56 147.87 -36.54
C LEU A 374 9.92 147.21 -35.20
N ALA A 375 10.24 148.01 -34.18
CA ALA A 375 10.51 147.52 -32.83
C ALA A 375 9.29 146.82 -32.20
N ALA A 376 8.10 147.39 -32.35
CA ALA A 376 6.85 146.76 -31.88
C ALA A 376 6.56 145.43 -32.61
N ARG A 377 6.76 145.37 -33.94
CA ARG A 377 6.66 144.13 -34.71
C ARG A 377 7.69 143.08 -34.29
N SER A 378 8.92 143.49 -33.97
CA SER A 378 9.96 142.59 -33.45
C SER A 378 9.61 142.04 -32.08
N ALA A 379 9.03 142.84 -31.18
CA ALA A 379 8.57 142.39 -29.87
C ALA A 379 7.39 141.40 -30.00
N GLU A 380 6.44 141.68 -30.90
CA GLU A 380 5.33 140.77 -31.17
C GLU A 380 5.80 139.44 -31.77
N ALA A 381 6.70 139.46 -32.75
CA ALA A 381 7.31 138.25 -33.30
C ALA A 381 8.14 137.48 -32.25
N ALA A 382 8.89 138.17 -31.39
CA ALA A 382 9.63 137.54 -30.29
C ALA A 382 8.67 136.83 -29.32
N LYS A 383 7.52 137.45 -29.01
CA LYS A 383 6.48 136.84 -28.17
C LYS A 383 5.87 135.59 -28.82
N GLU A 384 5.53 135.63 -30.10
CA GLU A 384 5.01 134.46 -30.82
C GLU A 384 6.03 133.30 -30.84
N ILE A 385 7.31 133.58 -31.09
CA ILE A 385 8.35 132.56 -31.05
C ILE A 385 8.50 132.02 -29.63
N LYS A 386 8.44 132.86 -28.60
CA LYS A 386 8.50 132.45 -27.19
C LYS A 386 7.39 131.45 -26.86
N ASP A 387 6.16 131.71 -27.30
CA ASP A 387 5.03 130.80 -27.09
C ASP A 387 5.22 129.44 -27.80
N ILE A 388 5.83 129.43 -29.00
CA ILE A 388 6.17 128.18 -29.73
C ILE A 388 7.27 127.41 -29.00
N VAL A 389 8.30 128.11 -28.54
CA VAL A 389 9.44 127.54 -27.80
C VAL A 389 8.96 126.95 -26.47
N GLU A 390 8.08 127.63 -25.74
CA GLU A 390 7.49 127.12 -24.50
C GLU A 390 6.68 125.84 -24.74
N LYS A 391 5.87 125.79 -25.82
CA LYS A 391 5.18 124.56 -26.23
C LYS A 391 6.14 123.44 -26.61
N ALA A 392 7.25 123.76 -27.29
CA ALA A 392 8.29 122.80 -27.63
C ALA A 392 8.99 122.25 -26.36
N THR A 393 9.26 123.10 -25.37
CA THR A 393 9.79 122.69 -24.05
C THR A 393 8.85 121.71 -23.36
N ILE A 394 7.54 122.00 -23.34
CA ILE A 394 6.55 121.09 -22.74
C ILE A 394 6.56 119.74 -23.46
N LYS A 395 6.59 119.74 -24.80
CA LYS A 395 6.63 118.49 -25.60
C LYS A 395 7.93 117.70 -25.45
N ALA A 396 9.08 118.37 -25.35
CA ALA A 396 10.36 117.71 -25.09
C ALA A 396 10.39 117.05 -23.70
N ASN A 397 9.88 117.73 -22.67
CA ASN A 397 9.77 117.17 -21.32
C ASN A 397 8.77 116.00 -21.26
N GLU A 398 7.65 116.08 -21.98
CA GLU A 398 6.70 114.97 -22.12
C GLU A 398 7.37 113.77 -22.79
N GLY A 399 8.13 113.98 -23.88
CA GLY A 399 8.92 112.94 -24.54
C GLY A 399 9.98 112.31 -23.63
N LYS A 400 10.68 113.11 -22.83
CA LYS A 400 11.63 112.64 -21.82
C LYS A 400 10.95 111.74 -20.76
N ASN A 401 9.81 112.16 -20.25
CA ASN A 401 9.05 111.37 -19.27
C ASN A 401 8.59 110.04 -19.87
N ILE A 402 8.06 110.04 -21.09
CA ILE A 402 7.66 108.81 -21.79
C ILE A 402 8.86 107.87 -21.95
N ALA A 403 10.01 108.38 -22.41
CA ALA A 403 11.22 107.57 -22.56
C ALA A 403 11.72 107.01 -21.22
N THR A 404 11.60 107.77 -20.14
CA THR A 404 11.93 107.31 -18.77
C THR A 404 11.01 106.16 -18.33
N THR A 405 9.71 106.28 -18.54
CA THR A 405 8.75 105.20 -18.28
C THR A 405 9.01 103.96 -19.16
N MET A 406 9.44 104.15 -20.42
CA MET A 406 9.83 103.03 -21.28
C MET A 406 11.05 102.28 -20.71
N ILE A 407 12.05 102.98 -20.15
CA ILE A 407 13.22 102.33 -19.52
C ILE A 407 12.78 101.47 -18.34
N GLU A 408 11.93 102.00 -17.45
CA GLU A 408 11.38 101.23 -16.33
C GLU A 408 10.57 100.02 -16.80
N GLY A 409 9.77 100.18 -17.86
CA GLY A 409 9.01 99.11 -18.49
C GLY A 409 9.90 98.00 -19.05
N TYR A 410 10.97 98.34 -19.77
CA TYR A 410 11.94 97.36 -20.29
C TYR A 410 12.70 96.65 -19.17
N LYS A 411 12.99 97.34 -18.06
CA LYS A 411 13.61 96.71 -16.88
C LYS A 411 12.70 95.65 -16.27
N GLY A 412 11.42 95.96 -16.04
CA GLY A 412 10.45 94.98 -15.55
C GLY A 412 10.19 93.83 -16.54
N LEU A 413 10.23 94.12 -17.84
CA LEU A 413 10.16 93.09 -18.88
C LEU A 413 11.38 92.15 -18.84
N ASN A 414 12.59 92.68 -18.71
CA ASN A 414 13.82 91.88 -18.57
C ASN A 414 13.79 90.98 -17.33
N ASP A 415 13.29 91.48 -16.19
CA ASP A 415 13.12 90.66 -14.98
C ASP A 415 12.15 89.51 -15.22
N SER A 416 11.02 89.76 -15.91
CA SER A 416 10.02 88.75 -16.27
C SER A 416 10.57 87.70 -17.24
N ILE A 417 11.35 88.13 -18.24
CA ILE A 417 12.01 87.22 -19.19
C ILE A 417 13.05 86.34 -18.47
N THR A 418 13.78 86.92 -17.51
CA THR A 418 14.75 86.18 -16.70
C THR A 418 14.08 85.08 -15.88
N GLN A 419 12.97 85.40 -15.21
CA GLN A 419 12.17 84.39 -14.49
C GLN A 419 11.64 83.30 -15.42
N THR A 420 11.16 83.67 -16.60
CA THR A 420 10.69 82.71 -17.62
C THR A 420 11.82 81.79 -18.09
N THR A 421 13.03 82.33 -18.27
CA THR A 421 14.21 81.55 -18.68
C THR A 421 14.61 80.54 -17.60
N ASN A 422 14.55 80.93 -16.32
CA ASN A 422 14.79 80.00 -15.21
C ASN A 422 13.77 78.86 -15.19
N LEU A 423 12.47 79.15 -15.37
CA LEU A 423 11.43 78.12 -15.46
C LEU A 423 11.67 77.16 -16.63
N ILE A 424 12.10 77.67 -17.80
CA ILE A 424 12.45 76.82 -18.94
C ILE A 424 13.61 75.88 -18.59
N SER A 425 14.63 76.37 -17.87
CA SER A 425 15.75 75.56 -17.40
C SER A 425 15.31 74.46 -16.41
N ASP A 426 14.41 74.78 -15.48
CA ASP A 426 13.88 73.81 -14.52
C ASP A 426 13.08 72.71 -15.24
N ILE A 427 12.23 73.08 -16.20
CA ILE A 427 11.46 72.11 -17.01
C ILE A 427 12.40 71.25 -17.87
N GLU A 428 13.50 71.80 -18.41
CA GLU A 428 14.50 71.02 -19.14
C GLU A 428 15.11 69.92 -18.25
N MET A 429 15.50 70.27 -17.03
CA MET A 429 16.07 69.34 -16.07
C MET A 429 15.06 68.25 -15.69
N SER A 430 13.83 68.62 -15.33
CA SER A 430 12.77 67.65 -15.03
C SER A 430 12.45 66.74 -16.22
N SER A 431 12.46 67.27 -17.46
CA SER A 431 12.22 66.45 -18.65
C SER A 431 13.33 65.43 -18.91
N LYS A 432 14.60 65.81 -18.63
CA LYS A 432 15.74 64.88 -18.70
C LYS A 432 15.64 63.78 -17.64
N GLU A 433 15.26 64.13 -16.41
CA GLU A 433 15.03 63.14 -15.35
C GLU A 433 13.88 62.19 -15.70
N GLN A 434 12.77 62.70 -16.23
CA GLN A 434 11.65 61.86 -16.67
C GLN A 434 12.06 60.93 -17.81
N LEU A 435 12.84 61.40 -18.79
CA LEU A 435 13.35 60.55 -19.86
C LEU A 435 14.22 59.41 -19.31
N SER A 436 15.14 59.72 -18.40
CA SER A 436 15.97 58.71 -17.75
C SER A 436 15.16 57.73 -16.90
N GLY A 437 14.13 58.21 -16.20
CA GLY A 437 13.20 57.38 -15.44
C GLY A 437 12.40 56.42 -16.34
N ILE A 438 11.97 56.87 -17.52
CA ILE A 438 11.29 56.01 -18.49
C ILE A 438 12.24 54.99 -19.09
N GLU A 439 13.48 55.36 -19.42
CA GLU A 439 14.50 54.40 -19.90
C GLU A 439 14.76 53.29 -18.88
N GLN A 440 14.81 53.61 -17.58
CA GLN A 440 14.91 52.60 -16.52
C GLN A 440 13.69 51.70 -16.42
N ILE A 441 12.47 52.24 -16.59
CA ILE A 441 11.24 51.43 -16.62
C ILE A 441 11.27 50.51 -17.85
N ASN A 442 11.69 51.02 -19.00
CA ASN A 442 11.78 50.26 -20.24
C ASN A 442 12.83 49.15 -20.21
N ASP A 443 13.91 49.30 -19.44
CA ASP A 443 14.90 48.23 -19.20
C ASP A 443 14.40 47.17 -18.20
N ALA A 444 13.43 47.51 -17.35
CA ALA A 444 12.90 46.63 -16.30
C ALA A 444 11.67 45.81 -16.74
N VAL A 445 10.95 46.30 -17.76
CA VAL A 445 9.84 45.64 -18.46
C VAL A 445 10.40 44.73 -19.55
#